data_AF-B5EXW8-F1
#
_entry.id   AF-B5EXW8-F1
#
_cell.length_a   1.000
_cell.length_b   1.000
_cell.length_c   1.000
_cell.angle_alpha   90.00
_cell.angle_beta   90.00
_cell.angle_gamma   90.00
#
_symmetry.space_group_name_H-M   'P 1'
#
loop_
_entity.id
_entity.type
_entity.pdbx_description
1 polymer ?
#
loop_
_entity_poly.entity_id
_entity_poly.type
_entity_poly.pdbx_seq_one_letter_code
_entity_poly.pdbx_strand_id
1 'polypeptide(L)'
;MDNKKVEYEITGSDRVAKRGYYDVDTENNIHVKYGDYNFDGKEDFVIWYTDDGMGIYDIYRVFLYSEKVADFKEIKPSCGDDFINLNLNKKKRELISLYYSHNEAQRCITNVFVDENKLK
;
A
#
# COMPACT_ATOMS: atom_id res chain seq x y z
N MET A 1 13.61 10.21 17.01
CA MET A 1 13.13 9.85 15.68
C MET A 1 12.13 10.90 15.27
N ASP A 2 12.40 11.61 14.18
CA ASP A 2 11.40 12.50 13.57
C ASP A 2 10.40 11.60 12.83
N ASN A 3 9.19 11.48 13.36
CA ASN A 3 8.12 10.76 12.68
C ASN A 3 7.78 11.50 11.40
N LYS A 4 8.14 10.91 10.26
CA LYS A 4 7.83 11.47 8.94
C LYS A 4 6.35 11.25 8.66
N LYS A 5 5.76 12.16 7.89
CA LYS A 5 4.33 12.12 7.54
C LYS A 5 4.16 12.22 6.04
N VAL A 6 3.22 11.44 5.52
CA VAL A 6 2.69 11.62 4.17
C VAL A 6 1.28 12.16 4.30
N GLU A 7 1.09 13.41 3.89
CA GLU A 7 -0.21 14.06 3.87
C GLU A 7 -0.92 13.77 2.55
N TYR A 8 -2.25 13.61 2.59
CA TYR A 8 -3.06 13.41 1.41
C TYR A 8 -4.32 14.28 1.44
N GLU A 9 -4.79 14.63 0.25
CA GLU A 9 -6.03 15.36 0.02
C GLU A 9 -6.84 14.64 -1.06
N ILE A 10 -8.13 14.43 -0.78
CA ILE A 10 -9.11 13.92 -1.76
C ILE A 10 -9.94 15.12 -2.21
N THR A 11 -9.90 15.41 -3.50
CA THR A 11 -10.65 16.52 -4.12
C THR A 11 -11.85 15.98 -4.90
N GLY A 12 -13.02 16.58 -4.69
CA GLY A 12 -14.19 16.43 -5.55
C GLY A 12 -14.33 17.62 -6.51
N SER A 13 -15.41 17.64 -7.29
CA SER A 13 -15.60 18.55 -8.43
C SER A 13 -15.25 20.02 -8.17
N ASP A 14 -15.49 20.55 -6.96
CA ASP A 14 -15.11 21.93 -6.61
C ASP A 14 -14.73 22.12 -5.12
N ARG A 15 -14.50 21.04 -4.36
CA ARG A 15 -14.24 21.09 -2.91
C ARG A 15 -13.32 19.97 -2.46
N VAL A 16 -12.55 20.24 -1.42
CA VAL A 16 -11.82 19.21 -0.68
C VAL A 16 -12.81 18.34 0.06
N ALA A 17 -12.85 17.06 -0.31
CA ALA A 17 -13.71 16.07 0.31
C ALA A 17 -13.11 15.58 1.62
N LYS A 18 -11.79 15.35 1.65
CA LYS A 18 -11.09 14.85 2.84
C LYS A 18 -9.61 15.22 2.83
N ARG A 19 -9.04 15.40 4.01
CA ARG A 19 -7.59 15.47 4.25
C ARG A 19 -7.22 14.47 5.33
N GLY A 20 -6.01 13.95 5.25
CA GLY A 20 -5.46 13.08 6.27
C GLY A 20 -3.95 12.98 6.14
N TYR A 21 -3.35 12.18 7.01
CA TYR A 21 -1.94 11.86 6.94
C TYR A 21 -1.69 10.43 7.43
N TYR A 22 -0.59 9.87 6.98
CA TYR A 22 -0.05 8.62 7.51
C TYR A 22 1.31 8.90 8.11
N ASP A 23 1.49 8.53 9.38
CA ASP A 23 2.81 8.47 10.00
C ASP A 23 3.61 7.34 9.35
N VAL A 24 4.86 7.62 9.02
CA VAL A 24 5.80 6.67 8.43
C VAL A 24 7.06 6.68 9.29
N ASP A 25 7.29 5.57 9.97
CA ASP A 25 8.44 5.39 10.85
C ASP A 25 9.60 4.80 10.05
N THR A 26 10.43 5.69 9.51
CA THR A 26 11.65 5.31 8.78
C THR A 26 12.66 6.45 8.76
N GLU A 27 13.94 6.12 8.91
CA GLU A 27 15.03 7.08 8.70
C GLU A 27 15.28 7.34 7.21
N ASN A 28 14.87 6.41 6.33
CA ASN A 28 15.06 6.47 4.88
C ASN A 28 14.10 7.44 4.17
N ASN A 29 14.42 7.77 2.91
CA ASN A 29 13.57 8.64 2.09
C ASN A 29 12.25 7.94 1.77
N ILE A 30 11.17 8.72 1.86
CA ILE A 30 9.83 8.25 1.56
C ILE A 30 9.49 8.58 0.12
N HIS A 31 8.90 7.60 -0.55
CA HIS A 31 8.42 7.72 -1.90
C HIS A 31 6.92 7.40 -1.96
N VAL A 32 6.19 8.10 -2.83
CA VAL A 32 4.77 7.86 -3.09
C VAL A 32 4.60 7.48 -4.56
N LYS A 33 3.77 6.48 -4.84
CA LYS A 33 3.46 6.07 -6.20
C LYS A 33 1.97 5.77 -6.36
N TYR A 34 1.35 6.44 -7.33
CA TYR A 34 -0.03 6.21 -7.72
C TYR A 34 -0.16 5.03 -8.68
N GLY A 35 -1.31 4.36 -8.65
CA GLY A 35 -1.62 3.24 -9.53
C GLY A 35 -2.89 2.51 -9.11
N ASP A 36 -3.30 1.50 -9.86
CA ASP A 36 -4.45 0.65 -9.56
C ASP A 36 -3.94 -0.66 -8.93
N TYR A 37 -4.08 -0.79 -7.61
CA TYR A 37 -3.50 -1.90 -6.82
C TYR A 37 -4.54 -2.95 -6.44
N ASN A 38 -5.85 -2.66 -6.60
CA ASN A 38 -6.94 -3.61 -6.42
C ASN A 38 -7.62 -4.03 -7.75
N PHE A 39 -7.14 -3.51 -8.88
CA PHE A 39 -7.58 -3.82 -10.24
C PHE A 39 -9.04 -3.43 -10.53
N ASP A 40 -9.54 -2.37 -9.89
CA ASP A 40 -10.89 -1.83 -10.08
C ASP A 40 -10.96 -0.66 -11.06
N GLY A 41 -9.82 -0.17 -11.54
CA GLY A 41 -9.69 0.95 -12.49
C GLY A 41 -9.72 2.34 -11.85
N LYS A 42 -9.80 2.45 -10.52
CA LYS A 42 -9.66 3.69 -9.75
C LYS A 42 -8.20 3.87 -9.31
N GLU A 43 -7.83 5.10 -8.99
CA GLU A 43 -6.48 5.42 -8.56
C GLU A 43 -6.34 5.18 -7.04
N ASP A 44 -5.43 4.28 -6.70
CA ASP A 44 -4.90 4.02 -5.37
C ASP A 44 -3.49 4.62 -5.24
N PHE A 45 -2.84 4.42 -4.09
CA PHE A 45 -1.43 4.74 -3.96
C PHE A 45 -0.69 3.79 -3.03
N VAL A 46 0.64 3.81 -3.15
CA VAL A 46 1.55 3.20 -2.19
C VAL A 46 2.50 4.24 -1.63
N ILE A 47 2.84 4.07 -0.35
CA ILE A 47 4.01 4.67 0.26
C ILE A 47 5.08 3.59 0.29
N TRP A 48 6.30 3.90 -0.11
CA TRP A 48 7.41 2.96 0.00
C TRP A 48 8.71 3.64 0.41
N TYR A 49 9.56 2.86 1.06
CA TYR A 49 10.88 3.24 1.53
C TYR A 49 11.74 1.98 1.63
N THR A 50 13.06 2.13 1.54
CA THR A 50 13.98 1.03 1.76
C THR A 50 14.10 0.74 3.25
N ASP A 51 14.22 -0.53 3.65
CA ASP A 51 14.27 -0.97 5.04
C ASP A 51 15.41 -0.31 5.83
N ASP A 52 15.15 0.03 7.09
CA ASP A 52 16.12 0.65 7.99
C ASP A 52 17.19 -0.34 8.51
N GLY A 53 17.09 -1.62 8.13
CA GLY A 53 18.04 -2.66 8.49
C GLY A 53 19.28 -2.63 7.58
N MET A 54 19.35 -3.58 6.64
CA MET A 54 20.49 -3.66 5.72
C MET A 54 20.31 -2.80 4.46
N GLY A 55 19.14 -2.20 4.28
CA GLY A 55 18.86 -1.35 3.12
C GLY A 55 18.75 -2.14 1.81
N ILE A 56 18.25 -3.37 1.88
CA ILE A 56 18.20 -4.32 0.75
C ILE A 56 16.78 -4.44 0.20
N TYR A 57 15.79 -4.21 1.05
CA TYR A 57 14.39 -4.46 0.76
C TYR A 57 13.61 -3.16 0.70
N ASP A 58 12.76 -3.02 -0.31
CA ASP A 58 11.77 -1.95 -0.34
C ASP A 58 10.50 -2.42 0.36
N ILE A 59 10.07 -1.66 1.36
CA ILE A 59 8.85 -1.89 2.12
C ILE A 59 7.74 -1.03 1.52
N TYR A 60 6.61 -1.65 1.19
CA TYR A 60 5.44 -0.99 0.60
C TYR A 60 4.26 -1.02 1.56
N ARG A 61 3.63 0.13 1.76
CA ARG A 61 2.30 0.28 2.37
C ARG A 61 1.30 0.61 1.28
N VAL A 62 0.24 -0.19 1.17
CA VAL A 62 -0.72 -0.12 0.06
C VAL A 62 -2.04 0.45 0.54
N PHE A 63 -2.50 1.52 -0.10
CA PHE A 63 -3.68 2.28 0.30
C PHE A 63 -4.71 2.27 -0.84
N LEU A 64 -5.79 1.53 -0.64
CA LEU A 64 -6.84 1.36 -1.65
C LEU A 64 -7.93 2.41 -1.45
N TYR A 65 -8.33 3.10 -2.52
CA TYR A 65 -9.46 4.01 -2.46
C TYR A 65 -10.78 3.24 -2.29
N SER A 66 -11.67 3.78 -1.45
CA SER A 66 -13.01 3.24 -1.24
C SER A 66 -14.04 4.34 -1.33
N GLU A 67 -14.86 4.30 -2.38
CA GLU A 67 -15.98 5.24 -2.56
C GLU A 67 -16.99 5.16 -1.41
N LYS A 68 -17.20 3.96 -0.85
CA LYS A 68 -18.16 3.73 0.24
C LYS A 68 -17.87 4.61 1.47
N VAL A 69 -16.59 4.81 1.79
CA VAL A 69 -16.15 5.62 2.93
C VAL A 69 -15.48 6.93 2.50
N ALA A 70 -15.43 7.19 1.18
CA ALA A 70 -14.75 8.33 0.55
C ALA A 70 -13.34 8.55 1.13
N ASP A 71 -12.57 7.47 1.25
CA ASP A 71 -11.24 7.49 1.88
C ASP A 71 -10.38 6.32 1.38
N PHE A 72 -9.10 6.35 1.75
CA PHE A 72 -8.18 5.26 1.51
C PHE A 72 -8.13 4.30 2.69
N LYS A 73 -8.06 2.99 2.40
CA LYS A 73 -7.86 1.94 3.37
C LYS A 73 -6.50 1.29 3.17
N GLU A 74 -5.67 1.31 4.19
CA GLU A 74 -4.44 0.51 4.21
C GLU A 74 -4.78 -0.97 4.25
N ILE A 75 -4.09 -1.77 3.41
CA ILE A 75 -4.17 -3.22 3.43
C ILE A 75 -2.83 -3.84 3.82
N LYS A 76 -2.89 -5.07 4.32
CA LYS A 76 -1.71 -5.89 4.63
C LYS A 76 -1.63 -7.08 3.66
N PRO A 77 -0.41 -7.63 3.43
CA PRO A 77 -0.27 -8.83 2.64
C PRO A 77 -1.02 -10.01 3.29
N SER A 78 -1.34 -11.02 2.50
CA SER A 78 -1.94 -12.27 3.00
C SER A 78 -0.97 -13.11 3.83
N CYS A 79 0.34 -12.88 3.68
CA CYS A 79 1.41 -13.55 4.40
C CYS A 79 2.46 -12.53 4.85
N GLY A 80 3.05 -12.75 6.02
CA GLY A 80 4.00 -11.80 6.62
C GLY A 80 3.33 -10.51 7.10
N ASP A 81 4.15 -9.55 7.50
CA ASP A 81 3.66 -8.31 8.13
C ASP A 81 3.56 -7.13 7.14
N ASP A 82 4.44 -7.10 6.13
CA ASP A 82 4.56 -6.00 5.17
C ASP A 82 4.74 -6.48 3.72
N PHE A 83 4.37 -5.64 2.76
CA PHE A 83 4.66 -5.91 1.36
C PHE A 83 6.13 -5.61 1.05
N ILE A 84 6.97 -6.63 1.10
CA ILE A 84 8.39 -6.52 0.72
C ILE A 84 8.53 -6.70 -0.79
N ASN A 85 9.27 -5.79 -1.46
CA ASN A 85 9.57 -5.83 -2.90
C ASN A 85 8.33 -6.06 -3.77
N LEU A 86 7.31 -5.22 -3.59
CA LEU A 86 5.98 -5.37 -4.17
C LEU A 86 6.02 -5.34 -5.72
N ASN A 87 5.36 -6.32 -6.33
CA ASN A 87 5.14 -6.43 -7.77
C ASN A 87 3.67 -6.71 -8.10
N LEU A 88 3.18 -6.14 -9.21
CA LEU A 88 1.80 -6.30 -9.65
C LEU A 88 1.71 -7.29 -10.82
N ASN A 89 0.93 -8.35 -10.65
CA ASN A 89 0.55 -9.22 -11.75
C ASN A 89 -0.85 -8.86 -12.25
N LYS A 90 -0.92 -7.87 -13.15
CA LYS A 90 -2.18 -7.35 -13.72
C LYS A 90 -3.01 -8.41 -14.44
N LYS A 91 -2.37 -9.41 -15.06
CA LYS A 91 -3.08 -10.48 -15.79
C LYS A 91 -3.89 -11.37 -14.85
N LYS A 92 -3.36 -11.65 -13.66
CA LYS A 92 -4.02 -12.48 -12.64
C LYS A 92 -4.69 -11.65 -11.54
N ARG A 93 -4.49 -10.33 -11.54
CA ARG A 93 -4.97 -9.39 -10.52
C ARG A 93 -4.44 -9.78 -9.12
N GLU A 94 -3.12 -9.93 -9.03
CA GLU A 94 -2.42 -10.32 -7.81
C GLU A 94 -1.40 -9.24 -7.42
N LEU A 95 -1.30 -8.97 -6.11
CA LEU A 95 -0.13 -8.33 -5.50
C LEU A 95 0.85 -9.42 -5.05
N ILE A 96 2.09 -9.30 -5.49
CA ILE A 96 3.16 -10.26 -5.20
C ILE A 96 4.19 -9.56 -4.34
N SER A 97 4.46 -10.10 -3.16
CA SER A 97 5.53 -9.62 -2.28
C SER A 97 6.40 -10.78 -1.80
N LEU A 98 7.45 -10.45 -1.06
CA LEU A 98 8.24 -11.41 -0.31
C LEU A 98 7.81 -11.44 1.16
N TYR A 99 8.01 -12.59 1.79
CA TYR A 99 8.05 -12.74 3.24
C TYR A 99 9.13 -13.75 3.58
N TYR A 100 9.61 -13.74 4.81
CA TYR A 100 10.69 -14.63 5.25
C TYR A 100 10.18 -15.63 6.27
N SER A 101 10.48 -16.91 6.04
CA SER A 101 10.22 -18.00 6.97
C SER A 101 11.50 -18.80 7.12
N HIS A 102 11.98 -19.00 8.35
CA HIS A 102 13.24 -19.71 8.62
C HIS A 102 14.44 -19.19 7.81
N ASN A 103 14.54 -17.85 7.65
CA ASN A 103 15.56 -17.16 6.84
C ASN A 103 15.54 -17.47 5.33
N GLU A 104 14.49 -18.10 4.83
CA GLU A 104 14.29 -18.31 3.41
C GLU A 104 13.26 -17.32 2.86
N ALA A 105 13.60 -16.67 1.75
CA ALA A 105 12.69 -15.78 1.04
C ALA A 105 11.59 -16.62 0.36
N GLN A 106 10.34 -16.30 0.69
CA GLN A 106 9.16 -16.95 0.14
C GLN A 106 8.29 -15.91 -0.58
N ARG A 107 7.56 -16.37 -1.60
CA ARG A 107 6.64 -15.51 -2.35
C ARG A 107 5.27 -15.47 -1.65
N CYS A 108 4.80 -14.27 -1.33
CA CYS A 108 3.43 -14.00 -0.89
C CYS A 108 2.57 -13.57 -2.07
N ILE A 109 1.34 -14.10 -2.15
CA ILE A 109 0.34 -13.70 -3.15
C ILE A 109 -0.88 -13.18 -2.40
N THR A 110 -1.15 -11.89 -2.56
CA THR A 110 -2.34 -11.23 -2.02
C THR A 110 -3.33 -10.98 -3.14
N ASN A 111 -4.48 -11.66 -3.06
CA ASN A 111 -5.60 -11.46 -3.99
C ASN A 111 -6.47 -10.33 -3.45
N VAL A 112 -6.35 -9.17 -4.07
CA VAL A 112 -7.17 -7.99 -3.79
C VAL A 112 -8.18 -7.87 -4.91
N PHE A 113 -9.27 -8.61 -4.77
CA PHE A 113 -10.51 -8.29 -5.44
C PHE A 113 -11.41 -7.66 -4.39
N VAL A 114 -11.59 -6.36 -4.47
CA VAL A 114 -12.59 -5.69 -3.65
C VAL A 114 -13.95 -6.01 -4.28
N ASP A 115 -14.62 -7.02 -3.72
CA ASP A 115 -16.08 -7.00 -3.73
C ASP A 115 -16.46 -5.83 -2.82
N GLU A 116 -16.96 -4.74 -3.40
CA GLU A 116 -17.34 -3.51 -2.68
C GLU A 116 -18.31 -3.80 -1.49
N ASN A 117 -18.94 -4.99 -1.48
CA ASN A 117 -19.80 -5.48 -0.40
C ASN A 117 -19.07 -6.07 0.83
N LYS A 118 -17.76 -6.35 0.76
CA LYS A 118 -16.99 -7.02 1.83
C LYS A 118 -16.16 -6.09 2.71
N LEU A 119 -16.11 -4.80 2.40
CA LEU A 119 -15.60 -3.78 3.33
C LEU A 119 -16.69 -3.48 4.37
N LYS A 120 -16.77 -4.34 5.39
CA LYS A 120 -17.47 -4.06 6.65
C LYS A 120 -16.57 -3.28 7.59
#